data_AF-A0A399G0J0-F1
#
_entry.id   AF-A0A399G0J0-F1
#
_cell.length_a   1.000
_cell.length_b   1.000
_cell.length_c   1.000
_cell.angle_alpha   90.00
_cell.angle_beta   90.00
_cell.angle_gamma   90.00
#
_symmetry.space_group_name_H-M   'P 1'
#
loop_
_entity.id
_entity.type
_entity.pdbx_description
1 polymer ?
#
loop_
_entity_poly.entity_id
_entity_poly.type
_entity_poly.pdbx_seq_one_letter_code
_entity_poly.pdbx_strand_id
1 'polypeptide(L)' 'MGVIRAEHVEELLRSADAEAVLVVRGGAAEVVPRARLGDPEYRGALQVASRRDLEGEATAGDPEALARNLDATVEGMGG' A
#
# COMPACT_ATOMS: atom_id res chain seq x y z
N MET A 1 -6.52 11.93 -9.32
CA MET A 1 -5.05 11.81 -9.26
C MET A 1 -4.80 10.66 -8.32
N GLY A 2 -4.36 9.51 -8.86
CA GLY A 2 -4.22 8.30 -8.06
C GLY A 2 -3.21 8.51 -6.93
N VAL A 3 -3.63 8.11 -5.73
CA VAL A 3 -2.83 8.18 -4.51
C VAL A 3 -1.88 6.99 -4.42
N ILE A 4 -2.22 5.87 -5.09
CA ILE A 4 -1.37 4.67 -5.20
C ILE A 4 -0.84 4.54 -6.63
N ARG A 5 0.43 4.14 -6.76
CA ARG A 5 1.16 4.02 -8.02
C ARG A 5 2.07 2.80 -8.00
N ALA A 6 2.51 2.38 -9.18
CA ALA A 6 3.41 1.23 -9.33
C ALA A 6 4.71 1.41 -8.52
N GLU A 7 5.24 2.63 -8.47
CA GLU A 7 6.39 3.00 -7.65
C GLU A 7 6.21 2.61 -6.17
N HIS A 8 5.01 2.78 -5.59
CA HIS A 8 4.73 2.40 -4.21
C HIS A 8 4.62 0.88 -4.02
N VAL A 9 4.10 0.17 -5.03
CA VAL A 9 4.04 -1.30 -5.04
C VAL A 9 5.45 -1.89 -5.13
N GLU A 10 6.27 -1.37 -6.03
CA GLU A 10 7.68 -1.75 -6.18
C GLU A 10 8.47 -1.43 -4.91
N GLU A 11 8.25 -0.27 -4.30
CA GLU A 11 8.87 0.10 -3.02
C GLU A 11 8.48 -0.86 -1.90
N LEU A 12 7.20 -1.26 -1.83
CA LEU A 12 6.73 -2.24 -0.85
C LEU A 12 7.37 -3.62 -1.05
N LEU A 13 7.50 -4.07 -2.30
CA LEU A 13 8.15 -5.33 -2.66
C LEU A 13 9.68 -5.29 -2.43
N ARG A 14 10.30 -4.12 -2.65
CA ARG A 14 11.75 -3.92 -2.47
C ARG A 14 12.13 -3.63 -1.01
N SER A 15 11.15 -3.33 -0.16
CA SER A 15 11.36 -3.11 1.28
C SER A 15 12.10 -4.30 1.90
N ALA A 16 12.89 -4.09 2.96
CA ALA A 16 13.56 -5.19 3.65
C ALA A 16 12.63 -5.92 4.63
N ASP A 17 11.58 -5.23 5.08
CA ASP A 17 10.58 -5.76 5.99
C ASP A 17 9.55 -6.62 5.26
N ALA A 18 9.49 -7.90 5.64
CA ALA A 18 8.46 -8.83 5.15
C ALA A 18 7.04 -8.45 5.62
N GLU A 19 6.96 -7.70 6.72
CA GLU A 19 5.72 -7.20 7.32
C GLU A 19 5.48 -5.72 6.97
N ALA A 20 6.14 -5.17 5.94
CA ALA A 20 5.82 -3.84 5.46
C ALA A 20 4.38 -3.78 4.95
N VAL A 21 3.73 -2.62 5.09
CA VAL A 21 2.37 -2.36 4.63
C VAL A 21 2.29 -1.05 3.87
N LEU A 22 1.39 -1.00 2.89
CA LEU A 22 1.01 0.22 2.20
C LEU A 22 -0.17 0.86 2.94
N VAL A 23 0.02 2.09 3.40
CA VAL A 23 -1.00 2.88 4.09
C VAL A 23 -1.29 4.15 3.30
N VAL A 24 -2.54 4.61 3.34
CA VAL A 24 -2.94 5.89 2.77
C VAL A 24 -3.33 6.86 3.88
N ARG A 25 -2.72 8.06 3.86
CA ARG A 25 -2.93 9.12 4.84
C ARG A 25 -3.02 10.46 4.12
N GLY A 26 -4.11 11.21 4.34
CA GLY A 26 -4.27 12.57 3.80
C GLY A 26 -4.20 12.66 2.27
N GLY A 27 -4.53 11.57 1.56
CA GLY A 27 -4.43 11.50 0.10
C GLY A 27 -3.03 11.17 -0.45
N ALA A 28 -2.13 10.65 0.37
CA ALA A 28 -0.84 10.11 -0.06
C ALA A 28 -0.69 8.66 0.40
N ALA A 29 -0.17 7.79 -0.49
CA ALA A 29 0.23 6.44 -0.11
C ALA A 29 1.68 6.44 0.40
N GLU A 30 1.94 5.65 1.43
CA GLU A 30 3.26 5.49 2.03
C GLU A 30 3.47 4.03 2.44
N VAL A 31 4.71 3.55 2.28
CA VAL A 31 5.12 2.22 2.71
C VAL A 31 5.74 2.31 4.10
N VAL A 32 5.14 1.60 5.06
CA VAL A 32 5.57 1.67 6.46
C VAL A 32 5.66 0.27 7.06
N PRO A 33 6.58 0.03 8.02
CA PRO A 33 6.60 -1.23 8.76
C PRO A 33 5.30 -1.42 9.54
N ARG A 34 4.75 -2.63 9.58
CA ARG A 34 3.55 -2.92 10.40
C ARG A 34 3.73 -2.55 11.88
N ALA A 35 4.96 -2.59 12.40
CA ALA A 35 5.27 -2.14 13.76
C ALA A 35 4.97 -0.65 13.97
N ARG A 36 5.15 0.19 12.95
CA ARG A 36 4.87 1.64 12.97
C ARG A 36 3.39 1.97 12.82
N LEU A 37 2.57 1.07 12.28
CA LEU A 37 1.13 1.29 12.14
C LEU A 37 0.42 1.58 13.48
N GLY A 38 1.02 1.15 14.60
CA GLY A 38 0.55 1.45 15.95
C GLY A 38 0.98 2.83 16.49
N ASP A 39 1.88 3.54 15.80
CA ASP A 39 2.33 4.86 16.22
C ASP A 39 1.19 5.90 16.06
N PRO A 40 1.17 6.92 16.93
CA PRO A 40 0.20 8.00 16.86
C PRO A 40 0.26 8.78 15.53
N GLU A 41 1.37 8.74 14.80
CA GLU A 41 1.51 9.37 13.48
C GLU A 41 0.64 8.70 12.40
N TYR A 42 0.37 7.40 12.55
CA TYR A 42 -0.47 6.58 11.66
C TYR A 42 -1.87 6.32 12.21
N ARG A 43 -2.25 6.93 13.35
CA ARG A 43 -3.64 6.91 13.81
C ARG A 43 -4.55 7.58 12.78
N GLY A 44 -5.37 6.77 12.12
CA GLY A 44 -6.27 7.20 11.04
C GLY A 44 -5.72 6.96 9.62
N ALA A 45 -4.54 6.34 9.49
CA ALA A 45 -4.08 5.84 8.21
C ALA A 45 -4.91 4.61 7.80
N LEU A 46 -5.33 4.56 6.54
CA LEU A 46 -6.03 3.41 5.98
C LEU A 46 -5.00 2.41 5.49
N GLN A 47 -4.96 1.21 6.07
CA GLN A 47 -4.14 0.12 5.54
C GLN A 47 -4.80 -0.41 4.27
N VAL A 48 -4.05 -0.41 3.16
CA VAL A 48 -4.57 -0.85 1.86
C VAL A 48 -4.11 -2.27 1.56
N ALA A 49 -2.81 -2.53 1.65
CA ALA A 49 -2.25 -3.87 1.41
C ALA A 49 -1.01 -4.10 2.26
N SER A 50 -0.69 -5.37 2.50
CA SER A 50 0.59 -5.78 3.07
C SER A 50 1.54 -6.25 1.99
N ARG A 51 2.84 -6.25 2.28
CA ARG A 51 3.82 -6.84 1.36
C ARG A 51 3.49 -8.29 1.04
N ARG A 52 3.06 -9.09 2.02
CA ARG A 52 2.70 -10.50 1.77
C ARG A 52 1.51 -10.65 0.83
N ASP A 53 0.52 -9.75 0.93
CA ASP A 53 -0.59 -9.67 -0.02
C ASP A 53 -0.06 -9.39 -1.43
N LEU A 54 0.79 -8.36 -1.56
CA LEU A 54 1.39 -7.99 -2.83
C LEU A 54 2.35 -9.05 -3.37
N GLU A 55 3.06 -9.80 -2.55
CA GLU A 55 3.91 -10.92 -3.03
C GLU A 55 3.05 -12.04 -3.60
N GLY A 56 1.88 -12.30 -3.01
CA GLY A 56 0.89 -13.23 -3.55
C GLY A 56 0.31 -12.75 -4.88
N GLU A 57 -0.08 -11.48 -4.97
CA GLU A 57 -0.71 -10.92 -6.17
C GLU A 57 0.28 -10.56 -7.29
N ALA A 58 1.49 -10.10 -6.96
CA ALA A 58 2.54 -9.78 -7.94
C ALA A 58 3.11 -11.03 -8.61
N THR A 59 3.03 -12.18 -7.93
CA THR A 59 3.30 -13.48 -8.56
C THR A 59 2.24 -13.80 -9.64
N ALA A 60 1.05 -13.20 -9.55
CA ALA A 60 -0.08 -13.41 -10.45
C ALA A 60 -0.27 -12.30 -11.50
N GLY A 61 0.35 -11.12 -11.37
CA GLY A 61 0.15 -10.01 -12.31
C GLY A 61 1.13 -8.83 -12.19
N ASP A 62 1.06 -7.91 -13.15
CA ASP A 62 1.92 -6.73 -13.24
C ASP A 62 1.72 -5.74 -12.07
N PRO A 63 2.82 -5.14 -11.53
CA PRO A 63 2.76 -4.17 -10.42
C PRO A 63 1.95 -2.90 -10.77
N GLU A 64 1.91 -2.50 -12.05
CA GLU A 64 1.05 -1.41 -12.52
C GLU A 64 -0.43 -1.75 -12.40
N ALA A 65 -0.83 -2.97 -12.75
CA ALA A 65 -2.21 -3.42 -12.66
C ALA A 65 -2.66 -3.48 -11.19
N LEU A 66 -1.78 -3.97 -10.32
CA LEU A 66 -1.95 -3.96 -8.87
C LEU A 66 -2.15 -2.55 -8.33
N ALA A 67 -1.23 -1.63 -8.63
CA ALA A 67 -1.34 -0.25 -8.18
C ALA A 67 -2.67 0.39 -8.59
N ARG A 68 -3.12 0.15 -9.83
CA ARG A 68 -4.37 0.68 -10.35
C ARG A 68 -5.60 0.07 -9.68
N ASN A 69 -5.54 -1.21 -9.32
CA ASN A 69 -6.59 -1.89 -8.56
C ASN A 69 -6.68 -1.36 -7.12
N LEU A 70 -5.54 -1.24 -6.45
CA LEU A 70 -5.46 -0.65 -5.12
C LEU A 70 -5.96 0.81 -5.12
N ASP A 71 -5.57 1.60 -6.10
CA ASP A 71 -6.00 3.01 -6.24
C ASP A 71 -7.52 3.12 -6.38
N ALA A 72 -8.12 2.33 -7.28
CA ALA A 72 -9.57 2.29 -7.47
C ALA A 72 -10.32 1.82 -6.20
N THR A 73 -9.72 0.88 -5.47
CA THR A 73 -10.27 0.36 -4.21
C THR A 73 -10.24 1.42 -3.11
N VAL A 74 -9.17 2.21 -3.03
CA VAL A 74 -9.06 3.35 -2.10
C VAL A 74 -10.03 4.48 -2.47
N GLU A 75 -10.15 4.82 -3.75
CA GLU A 75 -11.17 5.79 -4.22
C GLU A 75 -12.59 5.33 -3.86
N GLY A 76 -12.87 4.03 -3.89
CA GLY A 76 -14.15 3.47 -3.45
C GLY A 76 -14.39 3.47 -1.94
N MET A 77 -13.32 3.50 -1.12
CA MET A 77 -13.41 3.54 0.35
C MET A 77 -13.34 4.96 0.93
N GLY A 78 -12.79 5.93 0.19
CA GLY A 78 -12.62 7.33 0.60
C GLY A 78 -13.76 8.28 0.21
N GLY A 79 -14.91 7.75 -0.20
CA GLY A 79 -16.11 8.51 -0.60
C GLY A 79 -16.96 9.02 0.57
#